data_AF-A0A7S2F8T6-F1
#
_entry.id   AF-A0A7S2F8T6-F1
#
_cell.length_a   1.000
_cell.length_b   1.000
_cell.length_c   1.000
_cell.angle_alpha   90.00
_cell.angle_beta   90.00
_cell.angle_gamma   90.00
#
_symmetry.space_group_name_H-M   'P 1'
#
loop_
_entity.id
_entity.type
_entity.pdbx_description
1 polymer ?
#
loop_
_entity_poly.entity_id
_entity_poly.type
_entity_poly.pdbx_seq_one_letter_code
_entity_poly.pdbx_strand_id
1 'polypeptide(L)'
;GDVLEDVVCFARDLAKRATYNSEDAQLFDELAGGKMQATILRTCLAQTNRNGVLGRFSKLAESLVRLQARRILQSSQVEEVPLLSLDAILATHVDDCDDVALLKVDVEGLEHQVLEGLTRRWERVKAVVCETHGGDDASDAVASKLRSAGKFDEVHVTTPIAHSKLRMVYA
;
A
#
# COMPACT_ATOMS: atom_id res chain seq x y z
N GLY A 1 -12.62 -24.90 8.90
CA GLY A 1 -11.33 -25.18 8.25
C GLY A 1 -10.54 -23.90 8.30
N ASP A 2 -9.24 -23.99 8.58
CA ASP A 2 -8.38 -22.83 8.42
C ASP A 2 -8.37 -22.45 6.94
N VAL A 3 -8.90 -21.27 6.62
CA VAL A 3 -9.05 -20.79 5.24
C VAL A 3 -7.68 -20.75 4.55
N LEU A 4 -6.58 -20.64 5.30
CA LEU A 4 -5.24 -20.75 4.74
C LEU A 4 -4.95 -22.18 4.22
N GLU A 5 -5.37 -23.19 4.98
CA GLU A 5 -5.19 -24.60 4.66
C GLU A 5 -6.04 -24.99 3.44
N ASP A 6 -7.26 -24.45 3.33
CA ASP A 6 -8.14 -24.65 2.16
C ASP A 6 -7.55 -23.99 0.89
N VAL A 7 -6.93 -22.81 1.01
CA VAL A 7 -6.29 -22.12 -0.12
C VAL A 7 -5.00 -22.83 -0.54
N VAL A 8 -4.19 -23.30 0.41
CA VAL A 8 -2.98 -24.08 0.12
C VAL A 8 -3.33 -25.42 -0.51
N CYS A 9 -4.37 -26.09 -0.01
CA CYS A 9 -4.89 -27.32 -0.61
C CYS A 9 -5.42 -27.07 -2.03
N PHE A 10 -6.17 -25.98 -2.26
CA PHE A 10 -6.66 -25.61 -3.59
C PHE A 10 -5.52 -25.31 -4.55
N ALA A 11 -4.50 -24.53 -4.14
CA ALA A 11 -3.33 -24.24 -4.97
C ALA A 11 -2.54 -25.52 -5.31
N ARG A 12 -2.34 -26.43 -4.35
CA ARG A 12 -1.70 -27.74 -4.60
C ARG A 12 -2.54 -28.62 -5.52
N ASP A 13 -3.85 -28.64 -5.37
CA ASP A 13 -4.73 -29.47 -6.20
C ASP A 13 -4.80 -28.91 -7.63
N LEU A 14 -4.74 -27.59 -7.80
CA LEU A 14 -4.60 -26.93 -9.10
C LEU A 14 -3.24 -27.29 -9.75
N ALA A 15 -2.15 -27.22 -8.99
CA ALA A 15 -0.80 -27.58 -9.44
C ALA A 15 -0.68 -29.07 -9.82
N LYS A 16 -1.42 -29.96 -9.15
CA LYS A 16 -1.48 -31.40 -9.48
C LYS A 16 -2.31 -31.70 -10.73
N ARG A 17 -3.38 -30.94 -10.98
CA ARG A 17 -4.33 -31.20 -12.09
C ARG A 17 -3.89 -30.59 -13.41
N ALA A 18 -3.13 -29.52 -13.37
CA ALA A 18 -2.55 -28.94 -14.56
C ALA A 18 -1.19 -29.60 -14.82
N THR A 19 -1.04 -30.18 -16.01
CA THR A 19 0.25 -30.59 -16.56
C THR A 19 1.08 -29.34 -16.82
N TYR A 20 1.68 -28.77 -15.77
CA TYR A 20 2.44 -27.53 -15.86
C TYR A 20 3.91 -27.79 -16.21
N ASN A 21 4.43 -26.89 -17.03
CA ASN A 21 5.84 -26.72 -17.32
C ASN A 21 6.54 -26.29 -16.01
N SER A 22 7.82 -26.63 -15.84
CA SER A 22 8.57 -26.46 -14.58
C SER A 22 8.56 -25.03 -14.00
N GLU A 23 8.39 -24.00 -14.83
CA GLU A 23 8.32 -22.59 -14.41
C GLU A 23 7.07 -22.25 -13.59
N ASP A 24 5.91 -22.84 -13.92
CA ASP A 24 4.65 -22.53 -13.23
C ASP A 24 4.60 -23.19 -11.84
N ALA A 25 5.26 -24.35 -11.66
CA ALA A 25 5.36 -25.03 -10.36
C ALA A 25 6.20 -24.22 -9.35
N GLN A 26 7.29 -23.60 -9.81
CA GLN A 26 8.17 -22.78 -9.00
C GLN A 26 7.48 -21.49 -8.51
N LEU A 27 6.65 -20.89 -9.39
CA LEU A 27 5.80 -19.74 -9.05
C LEU A 27 4.84 -20.05 -7.89
N PHE A 28 4.23 -21.25 -7.88
CA PHE A 28 3.30 -21.64 -6.82
C PHE A 28 3.98 -21.95 -5.49
N ASP A 29 5.20 -22.49 -5.50
CA ASP A 29 6.00 -22.69 -4.29
C ASP A 29 6.44 -21.36 -3.67
N GLU A 30 6.82 -20.37 -4.48
CA GLU A 30 7.13 -19.02 -4.01
C GLU A 30 5.90 -18.31 -3.43
N LEU A 31 4.73 -18.46 -4.08
CA LEU A 31 3.46 -17.90 -3.57
C LEU A 31 3.04 -18.55 -2.24
N ALA A 32 3.34 -19.84 -2.03
CA ALA A 32 3.04 -20.55 -0.79
C ALA A 32 3.92 -20.12 0.40
N GLY A 33 5.09 -19.52 0.14
CA GLY A 33 6.02 -19.04 1.17
C GLY A 33 5.71 -17.66 1.75
N GLY A 34 4.88 -16.85 1.09
CA GLY A 34 4.66 -15.43 1.43
C GLY A 34 3.35 -15.16 2.18
N LYS A 35 3.42 -14.80 3.48
CA LYS A 35 2.25 -14.45 4.32
C LYS A 35 1.36 -13.32 3.78
N MET A 36 1.85 -12.49 2.85
CA MET A 36 1.14 -11.30 2.34
C MET A 36 0.08 -11.63 1.26
N GLN A 37 0.05 -12.86 0.74
CA GLN A 37 -0.74 -13.19 -0.47
C GLN A 37 -2.06 -13.92 -0.22
N ALA A 38 -2.28 -14.41 1.01
CA ALA A 38 -3.52 -15.10 1.37
C ALA A 38 -4.77 -14.20 1.27
N THR A 39 -4.64 -12.91 1.55
CA THR A 39 -5.78 -11.96 1.51
C THR A 39 -6.22 -11.65 0.08
N ILE A 40 -5.29 -11.48 -0.85
CA ILE A 40 -5.57 -11.25 -2.28
C ILE A 40 -6.22 -12.50 -2.88
N LEU A 41 -5.65 -13.68 -2.62
CA LEU A 41 -6.25 -14.95 -3.06
C LEU A 41 -7.64 -15.18 -2.44
N ARG A 42 -7.83 -14.90 -1.15
CA ARG A 42 -9.14 -14.99 -0.48
C ARG A 42 -10.18 -14.07 -1.13
N THR A 43 -9.77 -12.88 -1.54
CA THR A 43 -10.68 -11.89 -2.16
C THR A 43 -11.11 -12.36 -3.55
N CYS A 44 -10.17 -12.87 -4.36
CA CYS A 44 -10.46 -13.45 -5.67
C CYS A 44 -11.34 -14.72 -5.56
N LEU A 45 -11.10 -15.58 -4.57
CA LEU A 45 -11.88 -16.80 -4.33
C LEU A 45 -13.30 -16.51 -3.78
N ALA A 46 -13.44 -15.54 -2.88
CA ALA A 46 -14.75 -15.15 -2.34
C ALA A 46 -15.68 -14.57 -3.42
N GLN A 47 -15.10 -13.85 -4.41
CA GLN A 47 -15.86 -13.32 -5.54
C GLN A 47 -16.29 -14.40 -6.54
N THR A 48 -15.50 -15.44 -6.73
CA THR A 48 -15.85 -16.57 -7.63
C THR A 48 -16.91 -17.48 -7.02
N ASN A 49 -16.93 -17.64 -5.69
CA ASN A 49 -17.88 -18.53 -5.00
C ASN A 49 -19.31 -17.96 -4.92
N ARG A 50 -19.49 -16.63 -4.95
CA ARG A 50 -20.84 -16.01 -4.87
C ARG A 50 -21.72 -16.22 -6.11
N ASN A 51 -21.15 -16.58 -7.26
CA ASN A 51 -21.89 -16.56 -8.53
C ASN A 51 -22.19 -17.95 -9.12
N GLY A 52 -21.76 -19.05 -8.51
CA GLY A 52 -22.12 -20.40 -9.00
C GLY A 52 -21.62 -20.75 -10.41
N VAL A 53 -20.69 -19.98 -10.99
CA VAL A 53 -20.16 -20.19 -12.35
C VAL A 53 -18.71 -20.69 -12.30
N LEU A 54 -18.50 -21.88 -11.73
CA LEU A 54 -17.14 -22.41 -11.47
C LEU A 54 -16.39 -22.92 -12.72
N GLY A 55 -17.07 -23.21 -13.83
CA GLY A 55 -16.42 -23.87 -14.98
C GLY A 55 -15.70 -22.96 -15.99
N ARG A 56 -16.21 -21.73 -16.22
CA ARG A 56 -15.69 -20.82 -17.26
C ARG A 56 -14.91 -19.62 -16.71
N PHE A 57 -15.16 -19.24 -15.46
CA PHE A 57 -14.39 -18.19 -14.78
C PHE A 57 -13.09 -18.70 -14.17
N SER A 58 -12.89 -20.01 -14.04
CA SER A 58 -11.65 -20.59 -13.49
C SER A 58 -10.42 -20.19 -14.31
N LYS A 59 -10.48 -20.29 -15.65
CA LYS A 59 -9.38 -19.88 -16.53
C LYS A 59 -9.11 -18.37 -16.52
N LEU A 60 -10.16 -17.55 -16.40
CA LEU A 60 -10.01 -16.09 -16.31
C LEU A 60 -9.45 -15.68 -14.94
N ALA A 61 -9.97 -16.24 -13.85
CA ALA A 61 -9.46 -16.03 -12.51
C ALA A 61 -8.01 -16.50 -12.38
N GLU A 62 -7.67 -17.64 -12.97
CA GLU A 62 -6.31 -18.15 -13.05
C GLU A 62 -5.40 -17.23 -13.87
N SER A 63 -5.87 -16.72 -15.02
CA SER A 63 -5.11 -15.76 -15.83
C SER A 63 -4.89 -14.43 -15.09
N LEU A 64 -5.87 -13.96 -14.32
CA LEU A 64 -5.78 -12.74 -13.51
C LEU A 64 -4.85 -12.94 -12.31
N VAL A 65 -4.92 -14.08 -11.63
CA VAL A 65 -3.97 -14.43 -10.56
C VAL A 65 -2.56 -14.55 -11.12
N ARG A 66 -2.37 -15.19 -12.28
CA ARG A 66 -1.07 -15.27 -12.97
C ARG A 66 -0.54 -13.90 -13.37
N LEU A 67 -1.37 -13.03 -13.95
CA LEU A 67 -0.98 -11.67 -14.32
C LEU A 67 -0.60 -10.84 -13.10
N GLN A 68 -1.37 -10.95 -12.00
CA GLN A 68 -1.08 -10.22 -10.77
C GLN A 68 0.16 -10.77 -10.07
N ALA A 69 0.35 -12.09 -10.02
CA ALA A 69 1.55 -12.72 -9.49
C ALA A 69 2.78 -12.35 -10.31
N ARG A 70 2.72 -12.41 -11.65
CA ARG A 70 3.80 -11.94 -12.52
C ARG A 70 4.09 -10.47 -12.32
N ARG A 71 3.07 -9.62 -12.19
CA ARG A 71 3.27 -8.20 -11.93
C ARG A 71 3.99 -7.98 -10.61
N ILE A 72 3.57 -8.64 -9.54
CA ILE A 72 4.21 -8.56 -8.21
C ILE A 72 5.66 -9.06 -8.25
N LEU A 73 5.90 -10.21 -8.88
CA LEU A 73 7.22 -10.85 -8.95
C LEU A 73 8.17 -10.12 -9.91
N GLN A 74 7.65 -9.50 -10.98
CA GLN A 74 8.44 -8.68 -11.90
C GLN A 74 8.65 -7.25 -11.38
N SER A 75 7.80 -6.76 -10.48
CA SER A 75 7.87 -5.38 -9.97
C SER A 75 8.72 -5.20 -8.72
N SER A 76 9.15 -6.27 -8.05
CA SER A 76 10.06 -6.16 -6.90
C SER A 76 11.50 -6.02 -7.37
N GLN A 77 11.81 -4.88 -7.98
CA GLN A 77 13.20 -4.43 -8.10
C GLN A 77 13.59 -3.83 -6.76
N VAL A 78 14.66 -4.36 -6.16
CA VAL A 78 15.29 -3.77 -4.99
C VAL A 78 16.32 -2.79 -5.51
N GLU A 79 16.02 -1.49 -5.38
CA GLU A 79 16.93 -0.41 -5.70
C GLU A 79 17.39 0.25 -4.40
N GLU A 80 18.69 0.51 -4.28
CA GLU A 80 19.22 1.31 -3.19
C GLU A 80 18.95 2.79 -3.48
N VAL A 81 18.07 3.39 -2.69
CA VAL A 81 17.74 4.82 -2.79
C VAL A 81 18.26 5.58 -1.56
N PRO A 82 18.84 6.78 -1.72
CA PRO A 82 19.24 7.61 -0.59
C PRO A 82 18.04 8.01 0.26
N LEU A 83 18.15 7.83 1.58
CA LEU A 83 17.15 8.35 2.53
C LEU A 83 17.46 9.82 2.85
N LEU A 84 16.59 10.73 2.42
CA LEU A 84 16.74 12.17 2.61
C LEU A 84 15.58 12.75 3.41
N SER A 85 15.84 13.83 4.16
CA SER A 85 14.78 14.59 4.83
C SER A 85 14.04 15.50 3.84
N LEU A 86 12.79 15.87 4.16
CA LEU A 86 12.06 16.87 3.38
C LEU A 86 12.80 18.20 3.32
N ASP A 87 13.44 18.63 4.41
CA ASP A 87 14.30 19.82 4.40
C ASP A 87 15.42 19.68 3.36
N ALA A 88 16.11 18.54 3.27
CA ALA A 88 17.16 18.35 2.26
C ALA A 88 16.58 18.40 0.83
N ILE A 89 15.45 17.73 0.59
CA ILE A 89 14.77 17.71 -0.72
C ILE A 89 14.37 19.12 -1.14
N LEU A 90 13.73 19.89 -0.24
CA LEU A 90 13.33 21.27 -0.52
C LEU A 90 14.54 22.19 -0.76
N ALA A 91 15.67 21.95 -0.09
CA ALA A 91 16.90 22.73 -0.30
C ALA A 91 17.47 22.52 -1.68
N THR A 92 17.41 21.28 -2.17
CA THR A 92 18.08 20.90 -3.41
C THR A 92 17.20 21.13 -4.63
N HIS A 93 15.89 20.90 -4.50
CA HIS A 93 14.99 20.83 -5.65
C HIS A 93 13.96 21.97 -5.72
N VAL A 94 13.81 22.73 -4.64
CA VAL A 94 12.73 23.74 -4.51
C VAL A 94 13.31 25.07 -4.02
N ASP A 95 14.63 25.27 -4.06
CA ASP A 95 15.27 26.48 -3.53
C ASP A 95 14.82 27.75 -4.27
N ASP A 96 14.55 27.64 -5.58
CA ASP A 96 14.10 28.76 -6.42
C ASP A 96 12.60 29.09 -6.29
N CYS A 97 11.83 28.31 -5.52
CA CYS A 97 10.39 28.55 -5.33
C CYS A 97 10.14 29.15 -3.95
N ASP A 98 9.74 30.41 -3.85
CA ASP A 98 9.53 31.06 -2.54
C ASP A 98 8.68 30.21 -1.57
N ASP A 99 7.58 29.63 -2.08
CA ASP A 99 6.62 28.84 -1.30
C ASP A 99 6.25 27.49 -1.97
N VAL A 100 5.97 26.49 -1.13
CA VAL A 100 5.31 25.23 -1.49
C VAL A 100 3.81 25.38 -1.25
N ALA A 101 3.04 25.53 -2.33
CA ALA A 101 1.59 25.72 -2.24
C ALA A 101 0.87 24.53 -1.57
N LEU A 102 1.34 23.31 -1.83
CA LEU A 102 0.76 22.09 -1.28
C LEU A 102 1.83 21.00 -1.15
N LEU A 103 1.94 20.41 0.04
CA LEU A 103 2.72 19.20 0.29
C LEU A 103 1.76 18.00 0.42
N LYS A 104 1.73 17.13 -0.59
CA LYS A 104 1.03 15.84 -0.50
C LYS A 104 1.97 14.78 0.07
N VAL A 105 1.57 14.13 1.15
CA VAL A 105 2.26 12.98 1.76
C VAL A 105 1.37 11.76 1.61
N ASP A 106 1.88 10.76 0.91
CA ASP A 106 1.19 9.51 0.62
C ASP A 106 2.26 8.42 0.59
N VAL A 107 2.61 7.97 1.79
CA VAL A 107 3.65 6.96 2.04
C VAL A 107 3.04 5.90 2.92
N GLU A 108 3.33 4.63 2.64
CA GLU A 108 2.66 3.50 3.29
C GLU A 108 3.14 3.30 4.74
N GLY A 109 2.58 4.08 5.69
CA GLY A 109 2.78 3.91 7.14
C GLY A 109 3.99 4.61 7.76
N LEU A 110 4.63 5.53 7.02
CA LEU A 110 5.79 6.32 7.47
C LEU A 110 5.53 7.84 7.43
N GLU A 111 4.27 8.24 7.41
CA GLU A 111 3.83 9.61 7.19
C GLU A 111 4.37 10.55 8.27
N HIS A 112 4.31 10.12 9.54
CA HIS A 112 4.84 10.90 10.67
C HIS A 112 6.34 11.14 10.53
N GLN A 113 7.11 10.12 10.19
CA GLN A 113 8.57 10.19 10.02
C GLN A 113 8.95 11.08 8.83
N VAL A 114 8.17 11.06 7.74
CA VAL A 114 8.35 11.98 6.61
C VAL A 114 8.18 13.43 7.09
N LEU A 115 7.14 13.73 7.86
CA LEU A 115 6.89 15.06 8.42
C LEU A 115 7.92 15.47 9.49
N GLU A 116 8.55 14.53 10.21
CA GLU A 116 9.69 14.83 11.08
C GLU A 116 10.90 15.36 10.30
N GLY A 117 11.03 14.99 9.02
CA GLY A 117 12.05 15.50 8.12
C GLY A 117 11.87 16.97 7.72
N LEU A 118 10.75 17.60 8.06
CA LEU A 118 10.49 19.01 7.88
C LEU A 118 10.62 19.70 9.25
N THR A 119 11.73 20.41 9.48
CA THR A 119 12.01 21.02 10.79
C THR A 119 12.11 22.53 10.72
N ARG A 120 12.71 23.07 9.66
CA ARG A 120 13.06 24.49 9.55
C ARG A 120 12.30 25.25 8.50
N ARG A 121 11.51 24.55 7.67
CA ARG A 121 10.87 25.11 6.47
C ARG A 121 9.36 24.99 6.45
N TRP A 122 8.75 24.82 7.63
CA TRP A 122 7.29 24.84 7.75
C TRP A 122 6.69 26.13 7.21
N GLU A 123 7.38 27.25 7.37
CA GLU A 123 6.95 28.56 6.89
C GLU A 123 6.72 28.64 5.38
N ARG A 124 7.41 27.79 4.61
CA ARG A 124 7.30 27.72 3.14
C ARG A 124 6.11 26.87 2.70
N VAL A 125 5.59 25.98 3.55
CA VAL A 125 4.48 25.08 3.19
C VAL A 125 3.15 25.76 3.54
N LYS A 126 2.33 26.01 2.52
CA LYS A 126 1.02 26.67 2.69
C LYS A 126 -0.10 25.72 3.09
N ALA A 127 -0.02 24.47 2.64
CA ALA A 127 -1.00 23.45 2.94
C ALA A 127 -0.35 22.07 2.92
N VAL A 128 -0.89 21.15 3.74
CA VAL A 128 -0.49 19.74 3.78
C VAL A 128 -1.72 18.86 3.56
N VAL A 129 -1.58 17.86 2.70
CA VAL A 129 -2.55 16.77 2.54
C VAL A 129 -1.81 15.47 2.81
N CYS A 130 -2.19 14.76 3.87
CA CYS A 130 -1.54 13.52 4.28
C CYS A 130 -2.53 12.36 4.29
N GLU A 131 -2.24 11.29 3.54
CA GLU A 131 -2.98 10.03 3.58
C GLU A 131 -2.30 9.09 4.59
N THR A 132 -2.99 8.73 5.67
CA THR A 132 -2.40 7.96 6.77
C THR A 132 -2.84 6.50 6.76
N HIS A 133 -1.86 5.61 6.82
CA HIS A 133 -2.00 4.16 6.90
C HIS A 133 -1.72 3.71 8.34
N GLY A 134 -2.75 3.24 9.05
CA GLY A 134 -2.55 2.74 10.43
C GLY A 134 -3.76 2.92 11.36
N GLY A 135 -4.80 3.62 10.91
CA GLY A 135 -5.95 3.94 11.74
C GLY A 135 -5.71 5.17 12.61
N ASP A 136 -6.45 5.25 13.72
CA ASP A 136 -6.63 6.49 14.49
C ASP A 136 -5.33 7.00 15.08
N ASP A 137 -4.54 6.13 15.72
CA ASP A 137 -3.25 6.49 16.34
C ASP A 137 -2.27 7.12 15.33
N ALA A 138 -2.22 6.61 14.10
CA ALA A 138 -1.36 7.13 13.05
C ALA A 138 -1.82 8.52 12.59
N SER A 139 -3.13 8.69 12.36
CA SER A 139 -3.71 9.99 12.01
C SER A 139 -3.57 11.03 13.12
N ASP A 140 -3.67 10.63 14.38
CA ASP A 140 -3.51 11.49 15.55
C ASP A 140 -2.06 11.94 15.72
N ALA A 141 -1.09 11.05 15.48
CA ALA A 141 0.32 11.39 15.50
C ALA A 141 0.65 12.44 14.42
N VAL A 142 0.17 12.25 13.19
CA VAL A 142 0.32 13.20 12.08
C VAL A 142 -0.34 14.54 12.40
N ALA A 143 -1.58 14.53 12.90
CA ALA A 143 -2.30 15.75 13.26
C ALA A 143 -1.61 16.50 14.41
N SER A 144 -1.11 15.78 15.42
CA SER A 144 -0.34 16.35 16.52
C SER A 144 0.93 17.04 16.00
N LYS A 145 1.65 16.39 15.08
CA LYS A 145 2.84 16.96 14.44
C LYS A 145 2.51 18.26 13.70
N LEU A 146 1.47 18.27 12.87
CA LEU A 146 1.06 19.46 12.10
C LEU A 146 0.64 20.62 13.03
N ARG A 147 -0.11 20.33 14.11
CA ARG A 147 -0.46 21.34 15.13
C ARG A 147 0.78 21.88 15.84
N SER A 148 1.73 21.01 16.20
CA SER A 148 2.96 21.41 16.89
C SER A 148 3.88 22.29 16.06
N ALA A 149 3.77 22.24 14.72
CA ALA A 149 4.50 23.12 13.83
C ALA A 149 4.08 24.61 13.98
N GLY A 150 2.89 24.87 14.53
CA GLY A 150 2.41 26.22 14.84
C GLY A 150 2.18 27.13 13.63
N LYS A 151 2.12 26.54 12.42
CA LYS A 151 2.02 27.26 11.14
C LYS A 151 0.62 27.26 10.53
N PHE A 152 -0.19 26.25 10.86
CA PHE A 152 -1.51 26.04 10.27
C PHE A 152 -2.59 26.48 11.24
N ASP A 153 -3.54 27.28 10.75
CA ASP A 153 -4.67 27.77 11.55
C ASP A 153 -5.63 26.63 11.93
N GLU A 154 -5.77 25.65 11.05
CA GLU A 154 -6.68 24.53 11.21
C GLU A 154 -5.96 23.22 10.88
N VAL A 155 -6.28 22.15 11.62
CA VAL A 155 -5.81 20.80 11.32
C VAL A 155 -6.98 19.84 11.45
N HIS A 156 -7.40 19.29 10.31
CA HIS A 156 -8.58 18.44 10.16
C HIS A 156 -8.16 16.98 9.94
N VAL A 157 -8.85 16.06 10.62
CA VAL A 157 -8.70 14.61 10.40
C VAL A 157 -10.04 14.08 9.91
N THR A 158 -10.06 13.42 8.76
CA THR A 158 -11.31 12.86 8.24
C THR A 158 -11.72 11.61 9.01
N THR A 159 -13.02 11.30 8.92
CA THR A 159 -13.49 9.93 9.15
C THR A 159 -12.83 8.97 8.14
N PRO A 160 -12.71 7.67 8.47
CA PRO A 160 -12.16 6.68 7.55
C PRO A 160 -12.93 6.66 6.23
N ILE A 161 -12.21 6.47 5.12
CA ILE A 161 -12.82 6.41 3.79
C ILE A 161 -13.44 5.01 3.59
N ALA A 162 -14.75 4.93 3.79
CA ALA A 162 -15.55 3.72 3.55
C ALA A 162 -15.04 2.49 4.34
N HIS A 163 -14.72 1.38 3.65
CA HIS A 163 -14.25 0.13 4.26
C HIS A 163 -12.73 0.10 4.52
N SER A 164 -12.01 1.18 4.21
CA SER A 164 -10.58 1.26 4.50
C SER A 164 -10.35 1.88 5.88
N LYS A 165 -9.19 1.57 6.47
CA LYS A 165 -8.68 2.28 7.66
C LYS A 165 -7.95 3.58 7.31
N LEU A 166 -8.01 3.98 6.03
CA LEU A 166 -7.32 5.17 5.54
C LEU A 166 -8.08 6.40 6.00
N ARG A 167 -7.31 7.37 6.47
CA ARG A 167 -7.78 8.69 6.86
C ARG A 167 -6.92 9.74 6.17
N MET A 168 -7.51 10.90 5.97
CA MET A 168 -6.80 12.06 5.46
C MET A 168 -6.61 13.06 6.59
N VAL A 169 -5.42 13.64 6.67
CA VAL A 169 -5.13 14.78 7.53
C VAL A 169 -4.83 15.99 6.64
N TYR A 170 -5.52 17.09 6.90
CA TYR A 170 -5.34 18.36 6.18
C TYR A 170 -4.94 19.45 7.15
N ALA A 171 -3.97 20.27 6.76
CA ALA A 171 -3.54 21.45 7.51
C ALA A 171 -3.23 22.60 6.55
#